data_AF-A0A966T553-F1
#
_entry.id   AF-A0A966T553-F1
#
_cell.length_a   1.000
_cell.length_b   1.000
_cell.length_c   1.000
_cell.angle_alpha   90.00
_cell.angle_beta   90.00
_cell.angle_gamma   90.00
#
_symmetry.space_group_name_H-M   'P 1'
#
loop_
_entity.id
_entity.type
_entity.pdbx_description
1 polymer ?
#
loop_
_entity_poly.entity_id
_entity_poly.type
_entity_poly.pdbx_seq_one_letter_code
_entity_poly.pdbx_strand_id
1 'polypeptide(L)' 'MIALVVAACLSLPANATVIDGFRAPSCPRCAGNRGIEYAFASPTVSAGAPGQVVFAGAVGGR' A
#
# COMPACT_ATOMS: atom_id res chain seq x y z
N MET A 1 -2.16 21.76 17.59
CA MET A 1 -1.46 20.49 17.31
C MET A 1 -1.06 20.50 15.85
N ILE A 2 0.12 21.05 15.52
CA ILE A 2 0.63 21.07 14.15
C ILE A 2 1.45 19.79 13.97
N ALA A 3 0.97 18.87 13.15
CA ALA A 3 1.73 17.68 12.79
C ALA A 3 2.81 18.09 11.78
N LEU A 4 4.08 17.91 12.16
CA LEU A 4 5.20 18.02 11.24
C LEU A 4 5.12 16.82 10.29
N VAL A 5 4.59 17.03 9.08
CA VAL A 5 4.69 16.02 8.02
C VAL A 5 6.14 16.05 7.55
N VAL A 6 6.95 15.15 8.09
CA VAL A 6 8.23 14.81 7.48
C VAL A 6 7.89 14.36 6.06
N ALA A 7 8.25 15.15 5.06
CA ALA A 7 8.07 14.80 3.67
C ALA A 7 8.99 13.61 3.38
N ALA A 8 8.50 12.40 3.66
CA ALA A 8 9.07 11.21 3.07
C ALA A 8 8.98 11.42 1.56
N CYS A 9 10.10 11.30 0.85
CA CYS A 9 10.11 11.20 -0.60
C CYS A 9 9.41 9.89 -0.98
N LEU A 10 8.08 9.93 -0.97
CA LEU A 10 7.22 8.83 -1.36
C LEU A 10 7.29 8.72 -2.88
N SER A 11 7.65 7.53 -3.35
CA SER A 11 7.47 7.17 -4.75
C SER A 11 6.20 6.32 -4.88
N LEU A 12 5.56 6.39 -6.05
CA LEU A 12 4.49 5.46 -6.36
C LEU A 12 5.11 4.09 -6.62
N PRO A 13 4.60 3.01 -6.00
CA PRO A 13 5.07 1.65 -6.28
C PRO A 13 4.93 1.25 -7.75
N ALA A 14 4.00 1.90 -8.46
CA ALA A 14 3.82 1.78 -9.89
C ALA A 14 3.11 3.02 -10.44
N ASN A 15 3.37 3.34 -11.71
CA ASN A 15 2.61 4.35 -12.44
C ASN A 15 1.33 3.70 -13.01
N ALA A 16 0.35 3.48 -12.13
CA ALA A 16 -0.90 2.75 -12.42
C ALA A 16 -2.13 3.47 -11.85
N THR A 17 -3.31 3.16 -12.39
CA THR A 17 -4.58 3.74 -11.94
C THR A 17 -5.04 3.09 -10.64
N VAL A 18 -5.38 3.88 -9.63
CA VAL A 18 -6.05 3.39 -8.41
C VAL A 18 -7.49 3.02 -8.75
N ILE A 19 -7.87 1.78 -8.49
CA ILE A 19 -9.23 1.26 -8.72
C ILE A 19 -9.99 1.00 -7.44
N ASP A 20 -9.28 0.85 -6.32
CA ASP A 20 -9.89 0.80 -5.00
C ASP A 20 -9.09 1.61 -3.98
N GLY A 21 -9.76 2.57 -3.34
CA GLY A 21 -9.16 3.46 -2.38
C GLY A 21 -9.14 2.90 -0.96
N PHE A 22 -8.36 3.55 -0.10
CA PHE A 22 -8.37 3.27 1.33
C PHE A 22 -9.77 3.45 1.93
N ARG A 23 -10.22 2.46 2.70
CA ARG A 23 -11.46 2.47 3.48
C ARG A 23 -11.20 1.87 4.84
N ALA A 24 -11.23 2.71 5.88
CA ALA A 24 -11.00 2.27 7.25
C ALA A 24 -12.07 1.21 7.68
N PRO A 25 -11.66 0.05 8.20
CA PRO A 25 -12.58 -0.96 8.70
C PRO A 25 -13.13 -0.55 10.08
N SER A 26 -14.40 -0.85 10.34
CA SER A 26 -15.09 -0.51 11.60
C SER A 26 -14.64 -1.35 12.80
N CYS A 27 -13.95 -2.46 12.57
CA CYS A 27 -13.35 -3.31 13.60
C CYS A 27 -12.08 -4.02 13.07
N PRO A 28 -11.25 -4.64 13.94
CA PRO A 28 -9.99 -5.26 13.52
C PRO A 28 -10.13 -6.33 12.43
N ARG A 29 -11.26 -7.03 12.35
CA ARG A 29 -11.53 -8.10 11.38
C ARG A 29 -12.67 -7.77 10.40
N CYS A 30 -13.19 -6.55 10.44
CA CYS A 30 -14.30 -6.14 9.59
C CYS A 30 -13.84 -5.84 8.17
N ALA A 31 -14.79 -5.87 7.23
CA ALA A 31 -14.55 -5.44 5.86
C ALA A 31 -14.04 -3.99 5.81
N GLY A 32 -13.16 -3.73 4.85
CA GLY A 32 -12.49 -2.45 4.61
C GLY A 32 -11.36 -2.66 3.61
N ASN A 33 -10.64 -1.59 3.29
CA ASN A 33 -9.40 -1.64 2.52
C ASN A 33 -8.32 -0.86 3.27
N ARG A 34 -7.36 -1.57 3.84
CA ARG A 34 -6.26 -0.96 4.62
C ARG A 34 -5.10 -0.47 3.75
N GLY A 35 -5.21 -0.61 2.44
CA GLY A 35 -4.25 -0.12 1.46
C GLY A 35 -4.99 0.58 0.31
N ILE A 36 -4.41 0.48 -0.88
CA ILE A 36 -4.99 0.91 -2.15
C ILE A 36 -4.76 -0.19 -3.18
N GLU A 37 -5.70 -0.38 -4.09
CA GLU A 37 -5.57 -1.31 -5.20
C GLU A 37 -5.36 -0.55 -6.51
N TYR A 38 -4.42 -1.06 -7.32
CA TYR A 38 -4.11 -0.51 -8.63
C TYR A 38 -4.55 -1.49 -9.71
N ALA A 39 -5.06 -0.97 -10.82
CA ALA A 39 -5.16 -1.72 -12.07
C ALA A 39 -3.77 -1.83 -12.70
N PHE A 40 -3.19 -3.02 -12.67
CA PHE A 40 -1.86 -3.29 -13.21
C PHE A 40 -1.92 -3.86 -14.63
N ALA A 41 -1.08 -3.31 -15.51
CA ALA A 41 -0.81 -3.87 -16.84
C ALA A 41 0.55 -4.62 -16.90
N SER A 42 1.41 -4.44 -15.90
CA SER A 42 2.76 -5.02 -15.81
C SER A 42 3.00 -5.62 -14.42
N PRO A 43 3.78 -6.72 -14.30
CA PRO A 43 4.04 -7.38 -13.03
C PRO A 43 5.10 -6.68 -12.16
N THR A 44 5.78 -5.66 -12.67
CA THR A 44 6.90 -5.02 -11.96
C THR A 44 6.42 -3.87 -11.07
N VAL A 45 6.90 -3.85 -9.81
CA VAL A 45 6.66 -2.79 -8.82
C VAL A 45 7.96 -2.38 -8.14
N SER A 46 8.00 -1.17 -7.57
CA SER A 46 9.11 -0.64 -6.79
C SER A 46 8.70 -0.30 -5.35
N ALA A 47 9.69 -0.12 -4.47
CA ALA A 47 9.44 0.33 -3.10
C ALA A 47 9.04 1.80 -3.09
N GLY A 48 7.93 2.12 -2.41
CA GLY A 48 7.45 3.51 -2.27
C GLY A 48 8.28 4.36 -1.30
N ALA A 49 9.11 3.74 -0.46
CA ALA A 49 9.98 4.42 0.49
C ALA A 49 11.25 3.59 0.78
N PRO A 50 12.34 4.21 1.25
CA PRO A 50 13.50 3.49 1.77
C PRO A 50 13.11 2.58 2.95
N GLY A 51 13.69 1.38 3.01
CA GLY A 51 13.43 0.43 4.08
C GLY A 51 14.20 -0.88 3.92
N GLN A 52 13.91 -1.83 4.80
CA GLN A 52 14.46 -3.19 4.74
C GLN A 52 13.32 -4.19 4.52
N VAL A 53 13.53 -5.14 3.60
CA VAL A 53 12.59 -6.24 3.38
C VAL A 53 12.73 -7.23 4.54
N VAL A 54 11.71 -7.32 5.39
CA VAL A 54 11.67 -8.25 6.54
C VAL A 54 10.95 -9.56 6.24
N PHE A 55 10.20 -9.62 5.13
CA PHE A 55 9.47 -10.81 4.69
C PHE A 55 9.29 -10.77 3.17
N ALA A 56 9.46 -11.92 2.51
CA ALA A 56 9.12 -12.13 1.11
C ALA A 56 8.59 -13.57 0.94
N GLY A 57 7.33 -13.70 0.52
CA GLY A 57 6.67 -14.99 0.38
C GLY A 57 5.17 -14.83 0.18
N ALA A 58 4.47 -15.96 0.01
CA ALA A 58 3.02 -15.97 -0.09
C ALA A 58 2.37 -15.59 1.26
N VAL A 59 1.41 -14.67 1.22
CA VAL A 59 0.57 -14.30 2.37
C VAL A 59 -0.84 -14.76 2.10
N GLY A 60 -1.32 -15.71 2.91
CA GLY A 60 -2.56 -16.42 2.61
C GLY A 60 -2.39 -17.37 1.44
N GLY A 61 -3.04 -18.52 1.55
CA GLY A 61 -2.98 -19.62 0.60
C GLY A 61 -3.93 -20.69 1.09
N ARG A 62 -4.47 -21.48 0.16
CA ARG A 62 -5.31 -22.63 0.50
C ARG A 62 -4.47 -23.72 1.14
#